data_AF-A0A1Q3ES77-F1
#
_entry.id   AF-A0A1Q3ES77-F1
#
_cell.length_a   1.000
_cell.length_b   1.000
_cell.length_c   1.000
_cell.angle_alpha   90.00
_cell.angle_beta   90.00
_cell.angle_gamma   90.00
#
_symmetry.space_group_name_H-M   'P 1'
#
loop_
_entity.id
_entity.type
_entity.pdbx_description
1 polymer ?
#
loop_
_entity_poly.entity_id
_entity_poly.type
_entity_poly.pdbx_seq_one_letter_code
_entity_poly.pdbx_strand_id
1 'polypeptide(L)'
;MSSSTGNQTATLPTFPESSQLSGQDTWKAFKDRVELNVEFRGLKGYLHGTIPKPSPATYIYTSITPSFPSSLHPSPEEWNQRERLVAAMIYLNCTDPIGVGIDQDNLAHVTYAFLINKYESRDEELILLADTALREQKYDPTTTTMEDHEKKMNNLLKRLRNLGGAVDDFQYRLIIIKSMPKEWKENVLNVPGRTSSEAFTYLKHLYINKVELVDDEDQRIQKKVAALVAQHIAAHPVVASAVQCRNRPVCTNPSCPRKLGHSIENCWAKGGGGEGNAPKSWKDKYENRTAAPSSTTASSATILTDPDPADLYIHTNHVNVSTKPDPKELPF
;
A
#
# COMPACT_ATOMS: atom_id res chain seq x y z
N MET A 1 54.87 -3.76 -32.22
CA MET A 1 53.71 -4.16 -31.40
C MET A 1 52.92 -2.89 -31.11
N SER A 2 51.86 -2.66 -31.89
CA SER A 2 51.04 -1.45 -31.78
C SER A 2 50.09 -1.60 -30.60
N SER A 3 50.36 -0.88 -29.52
CA SER A 3 49.44 -0.77 -28.40
C SER A 3 48.19 -0.04 -28.87
N SER A 4 47.12 -0.80 -29.04
CA SER A 4 45.77 -0.26 -29.21
C SER A 4 45.39 0.46 -27.92
N THR A 5 45.55 1.78 -27.90
CA THR A 5 45.00 2.63 -26.85
C THR A 5 43.48 2.54 -26.99
N GLY A 6 42.86 1.66 -26.21
CA GLY A 6 41.41 1.55 -26.17
C GLY A 6 40.82 2.92 -25.90
N ASN A 7 40.03 3.42 -26.84
CA ASN A 7 39.01 4.41 -26.57
C ASN A 7 38.13 3.83 -25.47
N GLN A 8 38.44 4.13 -24.20
CA GLN A 8 37.45 4.03 -23.14
C GLN A 8 36.41 5.08 -23.48
N THR A 9 35.41 4.68 -24.28
CA THR A 9 34.17 5.43 -24.41
C THR A 9 33.66 5.61 -22.99
N ALA A 10 33.84 6.81 -22.44
CA ALA A 10 33.48 7.10 -21.07
C ALA A 10 31.95 7.17 -21.02
N THR A 11 31.30 6.02 -20.93
CA THR A 11 29.85 5.92 -20.89
C THR A 11 29.37 6.68 -19.66
N LEU A 12 28.51 7.67 -19.91
CA LEU A 12 27.86 8.42 -18.85
C LEU A 12 26.92 7.47 -18.10
N PRO A 13 27.04 7.35 -16.77
CA PRO A 13 26.17 6.48 -16.01
C PRO A 13 24.76 7.09 -15.97
N THR A 14 23.75 6.28 -16.25
CA THR A 14 22.35 6.60 -15.95
C THR A 14 21.99 5.98 -14.61
N PHE A 15 21.53 6.81 -13.68
CA PHE A 15 21.09 6.35 -12.37
C PHE A 15 19.67 5.78 -12.44
N PRO A 16 19.32 4.82 -11.56
CA PRO A 16 17.92 4.41 -11.38
C PRO A 16 17.05 5.63 -11.03
N GLU A 17 15.78 5.63 -11.44
CA GLU A 17 14.84 6.73 -11.19
C GLU A 17 14.82 7.16 -9.71
N SER A 18 14.88 6.19 -8.78
CA SER A 18 14.91 6.44 -7.34
C SER A 18 16.17 7.14 -6.82
N SER A 19 17.19 7.31 -7.67
CA SER A 19 18.46 7.98 -7.38
C SER A 19 18.74 9.15 -8.32
N GLN A 20 17.83 9.45 -9.26
CA GLN A 20 17.91 10.68 -10.06
C GLN A 20 17.45 11.87 -9.23
N LEU A 21 18.01 13.04 -9.51
CA LEU A 21 17.66 14.26 -8.80
C LEU A 21 16.30 14.78 -9.27
N SER A 22 15.31 14.70 -8.39
CA SER A 22 13.98 15.30 -8.54
C SER A 22 13.69 16.37 -7.49
N GLY A 23 14.36 16.32 -6.33
CA GLY A 23 14.12 17.24 -5.22
C GLY A 23 14.87 16.84 -3.95
N GLN A 24 14.43 17.38 -2.80
CA GLN A 24 15.05 17.16 -1.49
C GLN A 24 15.08 15.68 -1.06
N ASP A 25 14.07 14.91 -1.42
CA ASP A 25 13.89 13.51 -1.03
C ASP A 25 14.88 12.58 -1.74
N THR A 26 15.25 12.90 -2.99
CA THR A 26 16.20 12.15 -3.81
C THR A 26 17.62 12.70 -3.74
N TRP A 27 17.82 13.93 -3.25
CA TRP A 27 19.13 14.59 -3.14
C TRP A 27 20.22 13.69 -2.58
N LYS A 28 19.97 13.03 -1.43
CA LYS A 28 20.99 12.20 -0.79
C LYS A 28 21.42 11.02 -1.67
N ALA A 29 20.46 10.30 -2.24
CA ALA A 29 20.75 9.16 -3.12
C ALA A 29 21.49 9.61 -4.39
N PHE A 30 21.09 10.74 -4.95
CA PHE A 30 21.75 11.37 -6.09
C PHE A 30 23.20 11.76 -5.76
N LYS A 31 23.43 12.50 -4.66
CA LYS A 31 24.75 12.93 -4.20
C LYS A 31 25.68 11.73 -4.02
N ASP A 32 25.24 10.71 -3.28
CA ASP A 32 26.02 9.51 -3.01
C ASP A 32 26.41 8.80 -4.34
N ARG A 33 25.53 8.79 -5.35
CA ARG A 33 25.81 8.23 -6.68
C ARG A 33 26.78 9.06 -7.50
N VAL A 34 26.65 10.38 -7.50
CA VAL A 34 27.59 11.28 -8.19
C VAL A 34 28.98 11.14 -7.58
N GLU A 35 29.11 11.23 -6.25
CA GLU A 35 30.39 11.12 -5.54
C GLU A 35 31.07 9.78 -5.85
N LEU A 36 30.35 8.67 -5.75
CA LEU A 36 30.89 7.35 -6.05
C LEU A 36 31.42 7.24 -7.50
N ASN A 37 30.67 7.77 -8.47
CA ASN A 37 31.05 7.69 -9.88
C ASN A 37 32.27 8.57 -10.21
N VAL A 38 32.37 9.77 -9.64
CA VAL A 38 33.53 10.63 -9.87
C VAL A 38 34.76 10.10 -9.12
N GLU A 39 34.59 9.51 -7.94
CA GLU A 39 35.69 8.97 -7.13
C GLU A 39 36.32 7.77 -7.83
N PHE A 40 35.52 6.79 -8.24
CA PHE A 40 36.00 5.62 -8.98
C PHE A 40 36.72 5.98 -10.29
N ARG A 41 36.34 7.10 -10.92
CA ARG A 41 36.95 7.60 -12.17
C ARG A 41 38.12 8.56 -11.96
N GLY A 42 38.47 8.89 -10.71
CA GLY A 42 39.51 9.87 -10.40
C GLY A 42 39.16 11.31 -10.79
N LEU A 43 37.86 11.64 -10.92
CA LEU A 43 37.35 12.93 -11.38
C LEU A 43 36.87 13.84 -10.25
N LYS A 44 37.04 13.42 -8.99
CA LYS A 44 36.62 14.17 -7.79
C LYS A 44 37.12 15.62 -7.78
N GLY A 45 38.31 15.88 -8.31
CA GLY A 45 38.85 17.24 -8.40
C GLY A 45 38.08 18.18 -9.33
N TYR A 46 37.41 17.67 -10.36
CA TYR A 46 36.54 18.46 -11.24
C TYR A 46 35.19 18.75 -10.56
N LEU A 47 34.64 17.76 -9.84
CA LEU A 47 33.39 17.92 -9.08
C LEU A 47 33.50 19.02 -8.01
N HIS A 48 34.65 19.12 -7.34
CA HIS A 48 34.87 20.12 -6.29
C HIS A 48 35.63 21.37 -6.78
N GLY A 49 36.04 21.42 -8.05
CA GLY A 49 36.76 22.57 -8.62
C GLY A 49 38.20 22.73 -8.11
N THR A 50 38.82 21.66 -7.57
CA THR A 50 40.21 21.70 -7.07
C THR A 50 41.25 21.56 -8.19
N ILE A 51 40.83 21.16 -9.41
CA ILE A 51 41.70 21.11 -10.60
C ILE A 51 41.40 22.36 -11.46
N PRO A 52 42.26 23.38 -11.44
CA PRO A 52 42.00 24.62 -12.16
C PRO A 52 42.12 24.43 -13.67
N LYS A 53 41.40 25.27 -14.44
CA LYS A 53 41.52 25.30 -15.89
C LYS A 53 42.95 25.73 -16.28
N PRO A 54 43.68 24.94 -17.09
CA PRO A 54 45.04 25.28 -17.49
C PRO A 54 45.04 26.53 -18.40
N SER A 55 46.01 27.42 -18.17
CA SER A 55 46.22 28.61 -18.99
C SER A 55 46.85 28.23 -20.34
N PRO A 56 46.43 28.84 -21.46
CA PRO A 56 47.04 28.63 -22.77
C PRO A 56 48.55 28.91 -22.81
N ALA A 57 49.04 29.84 -21.97
CA ALA A 57 50.44 30.25 -21.95
C ALA A 57 51.39 29.22 -21.32
N THR A 58 50.87 28.22 -20.59
CA THR A 58 51.67 27.22 -19.87
C THR A 58 51.97 25.98 -20.73
N TYR A 59 51.36 25.84 -21.90
CA TYR A 59 51.47 24.65 -22.75
C TYR A 59 52.43 24.87 -23.93
N ILE A 60 53.74 24.83 -23.65
CA ILE A 60 54.79 24.93 -24.70
C ILE A 60 55.30 23.55 -25.14
N TYR A 61 54.91 22.44 -24.50
CA TYR A 61 55.34 21.11 -24.92
C TYR A 61 54.32 20.04 -24.52
N THR A 62 53.66 19.40 -25.47
CA THR A 62 52.81 18.23 -25.19
C THR A 62 53.65 16.96 -25.29
N SER A 63 53.72 16.21 -24.18
CA SER A 63 53.84 14.75 -24.28
C SER A 63 52.54 14.22 -24.90
N ILE A 64 52.65 13.35 -25.91
CA ILE A 64 51.52 12.75 -26.64
C ILE A 64 50.71 11.76 -25.76
N THR A 65 51.16 11.51 -24.53
CA THR A 65 50.55 10.56 -23.60
C THR A 65 49.42 11.22 -22.81
N PRO A 66 48.20 10.65 -22.79
CA PRO A 66 47.12 11.14 -21.95
C PRO A 66 47.50 11.06 -20.46
N SER A 67 47.18 12.12 -19.72
CA SER A 67 47.39 12.18 -18.27
C SER A 67 46.38 11.31 -17.52
N PHE A 68 46.69 10.94 -16.28
CA PHE A 68 45.69 10.30 -15.41
C PHE A 68 44.52 11.25 -15.12
N PRO A 69 43.27 10.75 -14.97
CA PRO A 69 42.09 11.57 -14.66
C PRO A 69 42.27 12.50 -13.46
N SER A 70 42.99 12.05 -12.43
CA SER A 70 43.27 12.80 -11.20
C SER A 70 44.45 13.77 -11.29
N SER A 71 45.06 13.94 -12.48
CA SER A 71 46.17 14.88 -12.68
C SER A 71 45.75 16.31 -12.31
N LEU A 72 46.61 17.00 -11.54
CA LEU A 72 46.44 18.42 -11.22
C LEU A 72 46.86 19.34 -12.38
N HIS A 73 47.51 18.78 -13.40
CA HIS A 73 48.01 19.50 -14.58
C HIS A 73 47.55 18.81 -15.87
N PRO A 74 46.23 18.71 -16.12
CA PRO A 74 45.71 18.18 -17.38
C PRO A 74 45.95 19.15 -18.52
N SER A 75 45.98 18.65 -19.76
CA SER A 75 45.94 19.53 -20.92
C SER A 75 44.63 20.31 -21.02
N PRO A 76 44.58 21.45 -21.74
CA PRO A 76 43.34 22.20 -21.91
C PRO A 76 42.20 21.34 -22.47
N GLU A 77 42.51 20.44 -23.42
CA GLU A 77 41.53 19.53 -24.01
C GLU A 77 41.06 18.48 -23.00
N GLU A 78 41.99 17.84 -22.28
CA GLU A 78 41.65 16.87 -21.24
C GLU A 78 40.82 17.49 -20.13
N TRP A 79 41.17 18.72 -19.71
CA TRP A 79 40.43 19.45 -18.70
C TRP A 79 38.99 19.70 -19.16
N ASN A 80 38.80 20.23 -20.37
CA ASN A 80 37.46 20.49 -20.92
C ASN A 80 36.64 19.20 -21.02
N GLN A 81 37.23 18.10 -21.51
CA GLN A 81 36.52 16.83 -21.67
C GLN A 81 36.08 16.26 -20.31
N ARG A 82 36.97 16.26 -19.31
CA ARG A 82 36.70 15.72 -17.98
C ARG A 82 35.71 16.58 -17.21
N GLU A 83 35.85 17.90 -17.30
CA GLU A 83 34.91 18.86 -16.71
C GLU A 83 33.50 18.68 -17.31
N ARG A 84 33.39 18.62 -18.64
CA ARG A 84 32.12 18.39 -19.32
C ARG A 84 31.52 17.03 -18.99
N LEU A 85 32.34 16.00 -18.78
CA LEU A 85 31.84 14.69 -18.37
C LEU A 85 31.17 14.74 -16.99
N VAL A 86 31.78 15.42 -16.01
CA VAL A 86 31.19 15.57 -14.67
C VAL A 86 29.93 16.45 -14.72
N ALA A 87 29.97 17.55 -15.46
CA ALA A 87 28.79 18.41 -15.63
C ALA A 87 27.62 17.65 -16.28
N ALA A 88 27.89 16.88 -17.33
CA ALA A 88 26.88 16.05 -17.99
C ALA A 88 26.34 14.94 -17.07
N MET A 89 27.19 14.35 -16.22
CA MET A 89 26.75 13.36 -15.23
C MET A 89 25.72 13.94 -14.26
N ILE A 90 25.91 15.18 -13.79
CA ILE A 90 24.96 15.86 -12.92
C ILE A 90 23.68 16.20 -13.69
N TYR A 91 23.82 16.84 -14.86
CA TYR A 91 22.69 17.36 -15.63
C TYR A 91 21.76 16.24 -16.14
N LEU A 92 22.31 15.18 -16.73
CA LEU A 92 21.52 14.10 -17.33
C LEU A 92 20.89 13.15 -16.30
N ASN A 93 21.35 13.19 -15.04
CA ASN A 93 20.75 12.44 -13.94
C ASN A 93 19.84 13.30 -13.06
N CYS A 94 19.41 14.46 -13.57
CA CYS A 94 18.35 15.26 -13.00
C CYS A 94 17.10 15.16 -13.87
N THR A 95 15.94 14.90 -13.26
CA THR A 95 14.68 14.68 -13.98
C THR A 95 14.15 15.96 -14.62
N ASP A 96 14.37 17.10 -13.95
CA ASP A 96 14.03 18.44 -14.44
C ASP A 96 15.16 19.43 -14.07
N PRO A 97 16.25 19.48 -14.84
CA PRO A 97 17.38 20.35 -14.56
C PRO A 97 16.97 21.82 -14.46
N ILE A 98 16.07 22.27 -15.35
CA ILE A 98 15.62 23.67 -15.42
C ILE A 98 14.78 24.02 -14.19
N GLY A 99 13.82 23.18 -13.80
CA GLY A 99 13.01 23.41 -12.59
C GLY A 99 13.81 23.36 -11.29
N VAL A 100 14.90 22.58 -11.26
CA VAL A 100 15.85 22.59 -10.14
C VAL A 100 16.75 23.84 -10.14
N GLY A 101 16.91 24.52 -11.27
CA GLY A 101 17.78 25.69 -11.44
C GLY A 101 19.20 25.35 -11.86
N ILE A 102 19.40 24.20 -12.52
CA ILE A 102 20.67 23.78 -13.10
C ILE A 102 20.80 24.35 -14.52
N ASP A 103 21.87 25.11 -14.75
CA ASP A 103 22.26 25.56 -16.09
C ASP A 103 23.19 24.52 -16.75
N GLN A 104 22.97 24.25 -18.04
CA GLN A 104 23.77 23.34 -18.86
C GLN A 104 25.20 23.87 -19.11
N ASP A 105 25.40 25.18 -19.08
CA ASP A 105 26.69 25.81 -19.36
C ASP A 105 27.54 26.03 -18.10
N ASN A 106 26.98 25.79 -16.92
CA ASN A 106 27.73 25.87 -15.67
C ASN A 106 28.82 24.79 -15.60
N LEU A 107 29.90 25.17 -14.92
CA LEU A 107 30.95 24.24 -14.51
C LEU A 107 30.37 23.26 -13.48
N ALA A 108 30.89 22.03 -13.51
CA ALA A 108 30.44 20.94 -12.65
C ALA A 108 30.46 21.34 -11.17
N HIS A 109 31.54 21.97 -10.72
CA HIS A 109 31.69 22.41 -9.34
C HIS A 109 30.75 23.57 -8.96
N VAL A 110 30.42 24.46 -9.89
CA VAL A 110 29.46 25.55 -9.67
C VAL A 110 28.07 24.96 -9.45
N THR A 111 27.65 24.06 -10.33
CA THR A 111 26.37 23.35 -10.20
C THR A 111 26.35 22.52 -8.92
N TYR A 112 27.39 21.74 -8.64
CA TYR A 112 27.43 20.88 -7.46
C TYR A 112 27.40 21.67 -6.14
N ALA A 113 28.14 22.78 -6.05
CA ALA A 113 28.09 23.67 -4.89
C ALA A 113 26.70 24.32 -4.72
N PHE A 114 26.06 24.72 -5.81
CA PHE A 114 24.68 25.21 -5.78
C PHE A 114 23.72 24.15 -5.21
N LEU A 115 23.83 22.90 -5.66
CA LEU A 115 22.96 21.83 -5.19
C LEU A 115 23.18 21.49 -3.71
N ILE A 116 24.44 21.49 -3.24
CA ILE A 116 24.76 21.37 -1.81
C ILE A 116 24.07 22.50 -1.03
N ASN A 117 24.23 23.75 -1.47
CA ASN A 117 23.61 24.88 -0.78
C ASN A 117 22.07 24.78 -0.78
N LYS A 118 21.47 24.34 -1.89
CA LYS A 118 20.02 24.22 -2.03
C LYS A 118 19.44 23.13 -1.12
N TYR A 119 20.03 21.95 -1.10
CA TYR A 119 19.44 20.77 -0.45
C TYR A 119 20.07 20.39 0.89
N GLU A 120 21.25 20.92 1.21
CA GLU A 120 21.89 20.74 2.53
C GLU A 120 21.80 21.99 3.40
N SER A 121 21.16 23.05 2.90
CA SER A 121 20.70 24.13 3.79
C SER A 121 19.78 23.52 4.84
N ARG A 122 20.18 23.65 6.10
CA ARG A 122 19.39 23.16 7.23
C ARG A 122 18.19 24.07 7.39
N ASP A 123 17.06 23.62 6.85
CA ASP A 123 15.77 24.19 7.17
C ASP A 123 15.30 23.61 8.52
N GLU A 124 15.55 24.36 9.59
CA GLU A 124 15.21 23.96 10.96
C GLU A 124 13.70 23.71 11.12
N GLU A 125 12.85 24.42 10.37
CA GLU A 125 11.40 24.26 10.40
C GLU A 125 11.00 22.92 9.77
N LEU A 126 11.57 22.57 8.61
CA LEU A 126 11.31 21.27 7.98
C LEU A 126 11.83 20.10 8.83
N ILE A 127 12.97 20.26 9.51
CA ILE A 127 13.48 19.25 10.45
C ILE A 127 12.50 19.08 11.61
N LEU A 128 12.02 20.18 12.21
CA LEU A 128 11.05 20.16 13.30
C LEU A 128 9.75 19.48 12.88
N LEU A 129 9.21 19.80 11.70
CA LEU A 129 8.00 19.18 11.17
C LEU A 129 8.19 17.68 10.94
N ALA A 130 9.34 17.26 10.40
CA ALA A 130 9.63 15.84 10.19
C ALA A 130 9.84 15.06 11.50
N ASP A 131 10.51 15.64 12.50
CA ASP A 131 10.68 15.04 13.84
C ASP A 131 9.32 14.92 14.55
N THR A 132 8.49 15.96 14.45
CA THR A 132 7.12 15.95 14.98
C THR A 132 6.30 14.85 14.34
N ALA A 133 6.27 14.75 13.01
CA ALA A 133 5.56 13.70 12.29
C ALA A 133 6.02 12.29 12.69
N LEU A 134 7.34 12.09 12.89
CA LEU A 134 7.89 10.83 13.38
C LEU A 134 7.43 10.49 14.81
N ARG A 135 7.41 11.47 15.72
CA ARG A 135 7.05 11.28 17.13
C ARG A 135 5.54 11.13 17.37
N GLU A 136 4.74 11.74 16.52
CA GLU A 136 3.28 11.72 16.61
C GLU A 136 2.66 10.51 15.93
N GLN A 137 3.37 9.86 15.01
CA GLN A 137 2.90 8.64 14.35
C GLN A 137 2.48 7.57 15.37
N LYS A 138 1.21 7.16 15.27
CA LYS A 138 0.61 6.10 16.10
C LYS A 138 0.30 4.86 15.29
N TYR A 139 0.47 3.71 15.93
CA TYR A 139 -0.01 2.45 15.43
C TYR A 139 -1.52 2.34 15.69
N ASP A 140 -2.27 2.02 14.66
CA ASP A 140 -3.69 1.71 14.73
C ASP A 140 -3.90 0.26 14.25
N PRO A 141 -4.21 -0.67 15.17
CA PRO A 141 -4.42 -2.08 14.83
C PRO A 141 -5.72 -2.32 14.05
N THR A 142 -6.63 -1.35 13.99
CA THR A 142 -7.91 -1.50 13.26
C THR A 142 -7.78 -1.17 11.77
N THR A 143 -6.76 -0.41 11.38
CA THR A 143 -6.60 0.09 10.00
C THR A 143 -5.31 -0.36 9.33
N THR A 144 -4.30 -0.83 10.09
CA THR A 144 -2.96 -1.15 9.55
C THR A 144 -2.34 -2.39 10.18
N THR A 145 -1.50 -3.09 9.42
CA THR A 145 -0.66 -4.19 9.94
C THR A 145 0.56 -3.64 10.69
N MET A 146 1.18 -4.44 11.55
CA MET A 146 2.41 -4.05 12.25
C MET A 146 3.57 -3.83 11.26
N GLU A 147 3.62 -4.59 10.17
CA GLU A 147 4.59 -4.47 9.08
C GLU A 147 4.44 -3.12 8.35
N ASP A 148 3.21 -2.71 8.06
CA ASP A 148 2.93 -1.42 7.42
C ASP A 148 3.32 -0.25 8.34
N HIS A 149 3.06 -0.39 9.65
CA HIS A 149 3.48 0.60 10.64
C HIS A 149 5.01 0.69 10.74
N GLU A 150 5.73 -0.43 10.81
CA GLU A 150 7.20 -0.43 10.78
C GLU A 150 7.74 0.25 9.52
N LYS A 151 7.18 -0.07 8.35
CA LYS A 151 7.56 0.56 7.09
C LYS A 151 7.33 2.07 7.12
N LYS A 152 6.18 2.52 7.65
CA LYS A 152 5.85 3.94 7.79
C LYS A 152 6.81 4.66 8.74
N MET A 153 7.11 4.07 9.90
CA MET A 153 8.08 4.61 10.85
C MET A 153 9.48 4.73 10.24
N ASN A 154 9.94 3.70 9.52
CA ASN A 154 11.25 3.72 8.86
C ASN A 154 11.33 4.78 7.76
N ASN A 155 10.23 4.99 7.01
CA ASN A 155 10.15 6.05 6.01
C ASN A 155 10.18 7.46 6.64
N LEU A 156 9.50 7.65 7.77
CA LEU A 156 9.55 8.92 8.52
C LEU A 156 10.95 9.20 9.06
N LEU A 157 11.62 8.19 9.64
CA LEU A 157 13.00 8.31 10.09
C LEU A 157 13.96 8.64 8.93
N LYS A 158 13.78 7.98 7.77
CA LYS A 158 14.56 8.27 6.57
C LYS A 158 14.35 9.73 6.12
N ARG A 159 13.11 10.22 6.09
CA ARG A 159 12.79 11.61 5.77
C ARG A 159 13.49 12.59 6.71
N LEU A 160 13.40 12.36 8.02
CA LEU A 160 14.06 13.20 9.02
C LEU A 160 15.58 13.25 8.82
N ARG A 161 16.21 12.10 8.57
CA ARG A 161 17.66 12.01 8.31
C ARG A 161 18.06 12.71 7.02
N ASN A 162 17.25 12.63 5.97
CA ASN A 162 17.49 13.32 4.71
C ASN A 162 17.43 14.86 4.84
N LEU A 163 16.71 15.38 5.84
CA LEU A 163 16.68 16.80 6.18
C LEU A 163 17.80 17.21 7.15
N GLY A 164 18.67 16.29 7.57
CA GLY A 164 19.76 16.56 8.51
C GLY A 164 19.40 16.48 9.99
N GLY A 165 18.21 15.94 10.30
CA GLY A 165 17.79 15.61 11.67
C GLY A 165 18.53 14.40 12.23
N ALA A 166 18.84 14.45 13.53
CA ALA A 166 19.56 13.40 14.23
C ALA A 166 18.64 12.69 15.23
N VAL A 167 18.42 11.40 15.01
CA VAL A 167 17.76 10.48 15.94
C VAL A 167 18.58 9.20 15.99
N ASP A 168 19.16 8.95 17.16
CA ASP A 168 19.89 7.71 17.41
C ASP A 168 18.94 6.51 17.58
N ASP A 169 19.50 5.30 17.60
CA ASP A 169 18.68 4.09 17.66
C ASP A 169 17.90 3.96 18.98
N PHE A 170 18.47 4.45 20.09
CA PHE A 170 17.83 4.43 21.40
C PHE A 170 16.62 5.36 21.44
N GLN A 171 16.76 6.59 20.93
CA GLN A 171 15.66 7.54 20.77
C GLN A 171 14.59 6.98 19.83
N TYR A 172 14.99 6.40 18.69
CA TYR A 172 14.05 5.80 17.75
C TYR A 172 13.26 4.64 18.39
N ARG A 173 13.93 3.78 19.17
CA ARG A 173 13.28 2.74 19.97
C ARG A 173 12.22 3.31 20.91
N LEU A 174 12.52 4.38 21.65
CA LEU A 174 11.55 5.03 22.54
C LEU A 174 10.36 5.61 21.76
N ILE A 175 10.60 6.18 20.58
CA ILE A 175 9.54 6.68 19.70
C ILE A 175 8.63 5.52 19.25
N ILE A 176 9.20 4.38 18.85
CA ILE A 176 8.44 3.18 18.46
C ILE A 176 7.56 2.70 19.62
N ILE A 177 8.10 2.59 20.83
CA ILE A 177 7.34 2.19 22.02
C ILE A 177 6.19 3.18 22.28
N LYS A 178 6.46 4.49 22.17
CA LYS A 178 5.45 5.55 22.34
C LYS A 178 4.43 5.61 21.18
N SER A 179 4.73 5.02 20.03
CA SER A 179 3.79 4.93 18.90
C SER A 179 2.66 3.94 19.15
N MET A 180 2.80 3.06 20.15
CA MET A 180 1.80 2.04 20.45
C MET A 180 0.50 2.66 20.99
N PRO A 181 -0.65 2.02 20.69
CA PRO A 181 -1.95 2.46 21.16
C PRO A 181 -2.03 2.41 22.70
N LYS A 182 -2.86 3.26 23.30
CA LYS A 182 -2.92 3.42 24.77
C LYS A 182 -3.34 2.14 25.48
N GLU A 183 -4.14 1.33 24.81
CA GLU A 183 -4.65 0.03 25.23
C GLU A 183 -3.51 -0.99 25.42
N TRP A 184 -2.36 -0.76 24.80
CA TRP A 184 -1.18 -1.64 24.88
C TRP A 184 -0.17 -1.17 25.92
N LYS A 185 -0.47 -0.08 26.66
CA LYS A 185 0.46 0.55 27.60
C LYS A 185 1.11 -0.45 28.56
N GLU A 186 0.35 -1.39 29.09
CA GLU A 186 0.87 -2.41 30.02
C GLU A 186 1.83 -3.39 29.35
N ASN A 187 1.55 -3.78 28.10
CA ASN A 187 2.41 -4.69 27.34
C ASN A 187 3.72 -4.01 26.90
N VAL A 188 3.70 -2.70 26.67
CA VAL A 188 4.86 -1.95 26.15
C VAL A 188 5.73 -1.33 27.24
N LEU A 189 5.38 -1.47 28.52
CA LEU A 189 6.20 -1.01 29.64
C LEU A 189 7.57 -1.73 29.70
N ASN A 190 7.59 -3.01 29.35
CA ASN A 190 8.75 -3.89 29.51
C ASN A 190 9.20 -4.49 28.17
N VAL A 191 9.23 -3.68 27.10
CA VAL A 191 9.77 -4.15 25.81
C VAL A 191 11.23 -4.57 26.02
N PRO A 192 11.60 -5.83 25.71
CA PRO A 192 12.96 -6.32 25.87
C PRO A 192 13.91 -5.70 24.83
N GLY A 193 15.21 -5.98 24.96
CA GLY A 193 16.24 -5.51 24.04
C GLY A 193 16.64 -4.04 24.22
N ARG A 194 17.63 -3.61 23.44
CA ARG A 194 18.22 -2.25 23.45
C ARG A 194 18.06 -1.53 22.12
N THR A 195 17.71 -2.24 21.05
CA THR A 195 17.63 -1.68 19.70
C THR A 195 16.20 -1.44 19.23
N SER A 196 16.05 -0.58 18.22
CA SER A 196 14.77 -0.39 17.54
C SER A 196 14.24 -1.66 16.86
N SER A 197 15.15 -2.47 16.29
CA SER A 197 14.82 -3.74 15.64
C SER A 197 14.26 -4.77 16.62
N GLU A 198 14.87 -4.93 17.81
CA GLU A 198 14.34 -5.82 18.84
C GLU A 198 12.96 -5.37 19.34
N ALA A 199 12.73 -4.05 19.43
CA ALA A 199 11.42 -3.53 19.80
C ALA A 199 10.36 -3.89 18.76
N PHE A 200 10.63 -3.71 17.46
CA PHE A 200 9.69 -4.12 16.41
C PHE A 200 9.43 -5.64 16.43
N THR A 201 10.46 -6.46 16.61
CA THR A 201 10.31 -7.92 16.73
C THR A 201 9.36 -8.28 17.88
N TYR A 202 9.55 -7.67 19.05
CA TYR A 202 8.65 -7.89 20.20
C TYR A 202 7.21 -7.46 19.88
N LEU A 203 7.02 -6.28 19.29
CA LEU A 203 5.70 -5.73 18.97
C LEU A 203 4.96 -6.56 17.92
N LYS A 204 5.68 -7.13 16.95
CA LYS A 204 5.11 -8.10 15.98
C LYS A 204 4.61 -9.36 16.68
N HIS A 205 5.39 -9.94 17.58
CA HIS A 205 4.92 -11.09 18.36
C HIS A 205 3.71 -10.75 19.23
N LEU A 206 3.70 -9.56 19.86
CA LEU A 206 2.56 -9.09 20.63
C LEU A 206 1.30 -8.95 19.76
N TYR A 207 1.45 -8.39 18.55
CA TYR A 207 0.38 -8.28 17.58
C TYR A 207 -0.18 -9.65 17.18
N ILE A 208 0.68 -10.58 16.76
CA ILE A 208 0.27 -11.94 16.37
C ILE A 208 -0.51 -12.62 17.51
N ASN A 209 0.02 -12.59 18.74
CA ASN A 209 -0.66 -13.18 19.90
C ASN A 209 -2.02 -12.53 20.17
N LYS A 210 -2.16 -11.21 19.96
CA LYS A 210 -3.43 -10.49 20.16
C LYS A 210 -4.43 -10.82 19.05
N VAL A 211 -3.98 -10.95 17.81
CA VAL A 211 -4.83 -11.31 16.66
C VAL A 211 -5.31 -12.76 16.78
N GLU A 212 -4.42 -13.70 17.10
CA GLU A 212 -4.78 -15.11 17.31
C GLU A 212 -5.85 -15.26 18.41
N LEU A 213 -5.74 -14.48 19.51
CA LEU A 213 -6.74 -14.48 20.57
C LEU A 213 -8.12 -13.93 20.14
N VAL A 214 -8.14 -12.97 19.21
CA VAL A 214 -9.40 -12.42 18.68
C VAL A 214 -10.05 -13.44 17.74
N ASP A 215 -9.28 -14.04 16.83
CA ASP A 215 -9.79 -15.08 15.93
C ASP A 215 -10.33 -16.29 16.71
N ASP A 216 -9.64 -16.71 17.78
CA ASP A 216 -10.09 -17.81 18.63
C ASP A 216 -11.40 -17.49 19.37
N GLU A 217 -11.54 -16.28 19.92
CA GLU A 217 -12.76 -15.88 20.63
C GLU A 217 -13.93 -15.67 19.65
N ASP A 218 -13.70 -15.06 18.49
CA ASP A 218 -14.71 -14.91 17.44
C ASP A 218 -15.15 -16.27 16.91
N GLN A 219 -14.23 -17.20 16.69
CA GLN A 219 -14.56 -18.57 16.29
C GLN A 219 -15.34 -19.28 17.40
N ARG A 220 -15.04 -19.02 18.67
CA ARG A 220 -15.80 -19.56 19.81
C ARG A 220 -17.21 -18.97 19.89
N ILE A 221 -17.36 -17.66 19.65
CA ILE A 221 -18.66 -16.97 19.61
C ILE A 221 -19.49 -17.51 18.44
N GLN A 222 -18.91 -17.63 17.24
CA GLN A 222 -19.58 -18.21 16.07
C GLN A 222 -20.06 -19.64 16.34
N LYS A 223 -19.24 -20.48 16.96
CA LYS A 223 -19.64 -21.85 17.36
C LYS A 223 -20.81 -21.84 18.35
N LYS A 224 -20.83 -20.93 19.34
CA LYS A 224 -21.94 -20.79 20.29
C LYS A 224 -23.22 -20.30 19.61
N VAL A 225 -23.13 -19.32 18.72
CA VAL A 225 -24.26 -18.82 17.94
C VAL A 225 -24.84 -19.93 17.06
N ALA A 226 -24.00 -20.66 16.33
CA ALA A 226 -24.44 -21.79 15.52
C ALA A 226 -25.14 -22.87 16.35
N ALA A 227 -24.61 -23.19 17.53
CA ALA A 227 -25.23 -24.15 18.45
C ALA A 227 -26.60 -23.66 18.97
N LEU A 228 -26.73 -22.39 19.33
CA LEU A 228 -28.01 -21.80 19.77
C LEU A 228 -29.05 -21.78 18.65
N VAL A 229 -28.64 -21.45 17.42
CA VAL A 229 -29.51 -21.50 16.24
C VAL A 229 -29.99 -22.94 15.99
N ALA A 230 -29.09 -23.93 16.05
CA ALA A 230 -29.45 -25.33 15.91
C ALA A 230 -30.42 -25.81 17.00
N GLN A 231 -30.21 -25.38 18.25
CA GLN A 231 -31.10 -25.70 19.37
C GLN A 231 -32.48 -25.07 19.21
N HIS A 232 -32.56 -23.82 18.74
CA HIS A 232 -33.82 -23.13 18.47
C HIS A 232 -34.62 -23.84 17.35
N ILE A 233 -33.94 -24.27 16.27
CA ILE A 233 -34.57 -25.04 15.19
C ILE A 233 -35.08 -26.40 15.71
N ALA A 234 -34.31 -27.08 16.56
CA ALA A 234 -34.70 -28.38 17.12
C ALA A 234 -35.88 -28.27 18.12
N ALA A 235 -35.96 -27.18 18.88
CA ALA A 235 -37.03 -26.94 19.86
C ALA A 235 -38.36 -26.49 19.24
N HIS A 236 -38.36 -26.00 18.00
CA HIS A 236 -39.55 -25.54 17.29
C HIS A 236 -39.85 -26.40 16.04
N PRO A 237 -40.65 -27.48 16.15
CA PRO A 237 -40.88 -28.43 15.07
C PRO A 237 -41.54 -27.83 13.81
N VAL A 238 -42.22 -26.68 13.95
CA VAL A 238 -42.79 -25.90 12.83
C VAL A 238 -41.68 -25.25 11.97
N VAL A 239 -40.60 -24.78 12.60
CA VAL A 239 -39.44 -24.17 11.92
C VAL A 239 -38.56 -25.24 11.28
N ALA A 240 -38.37 -26.38 11.95
CA ALA A 240 -37.68 -27.54 11.38
C ALA A 240 -38.39 -28.08 10.11
N SER A 241 -39.72 -28.13 10.13
CA SER A 241 -40.53 -28.52 8.95
C SER A 241 -40.47 -27.46 7.83
N ALA A 242 -40.37 -26.17 8.15
CA ALA A 242 -40.28 -25.11 7.15
C ALA A 242 -38.94 -25.13 6.37
N VAL A 243 -37.82 -25.40 7.05
CA VAL A 243 -36.51 -25.57 6.41
C VAL A 243 -36.49 -26.81 5.49
N GLN A 244 -37.10 -27.92 5.91
CA GLN A 244 -37.25 -29.10 5.05
C GLN A 244 -38.19 -28.87 3.86
N CYS A 245 -39.21 -27.99 4.00
CA CYS A 245 -40.11 -27.64 2.91
C CYS A 245 -39.47 -26.74 1.84
N ARG A 246 -38.50 -25.88 2.20
CA ARG A 246 -37.77 -25.03 1.23
C ARG A 246 -36.85 -25.83 0.30
N ASN A 247 -36.36 -27.00 0.72
CA ASN A 247 -35.50 -27.88 -0.10
C ASN A 247 -36.28 -28.94 -0.91
N ARG A 248 -37.61 -28.81 -1.05
CA ARG A 248 -38.37 -29.74 -1.90
C ARG A 248 -38.13 -29.39 -3.38
N PRO A 249 -37.73 -30.35 -4.23
CA PRO A 249 -37.54 -30.09 -5.65
C PRO A 249 -38.85 -29.61 -6.30
N VAL A 250 -38.73 -28.61 -7.17
CA VAL A 250 -39.85 -28.01 -7.90
C VAL A 250 -39.78 -28.43 -9.37
N CYS A 251 -40.84 -29.06 -9.85
CA CYS A 251 -40.98 -29.53 -11.22
C CYS A 251 -41.28 -28.35 -12.16
N THR A 252 -40.53 -28.25 -13.26
CA THR A 252 -40.70 -27.18 -14.26
C THR A 252 -41.69 -27.52 -15.37
N ASN A 253 -42.17 -28.78 -15.50
CA ASN A 253 -43.08 -29.19 -16.58
C ASN A 253 -44.41 -28.41 -16.52
N PRO A 254 -44.77 -27.57 -17.51
CA PRO A 254 -45.98 -26.74 -17.52
C PRO A 254 -47.27 -27.55 -17.34
N SER A 255 -47.32 -28.78 -17.86
CA SER A 255 -48.50 -29.66 -17.76
C SER A 255 -48.59 -30.42 -16.43
N CYS A 256 -47.63 -30.24 -15.52
CA CYS A 256 -47.61 -30.92 -14.23
C CYS A 256 -48.70 -30.38 -13.29
N PRO A 257 -49.61 -31.24 -12.78
CA PRO A 257 -50.68 -30.82 -11.88
C PRO A 257 -50.19 -30.51 -10.46
N ARG A 258 -48.96 -30.90 -10.08
CA ARG A 258 -48.37 -30.62 -8.76
C ARG A 258 -46.88 -30.33 -8.88
N LYS A 259 -46.51 -29.05 -8.84
CA LYS A 259 -45.12 -28.62 -9.05
C LYS A 259 -44.16 -28.96 -7.90
N LEU A 260 -44.65 -29.16 -6.67
CA LEU A 260 -43.79 -29.37 -5.50
C LEU A 260 -43.59 -30.85 -5.17
N GLY A 261 -42.33 -31.23 -4.91
CA GLY A 261 -41.94 -32.54 -4.36
C GLY A 261 -41.29 -33.50 -5.36
N HIS A 262 -41.05 -33.08 -6.61
CA HIS A 262 -40.32 -33.86 -7.62
C HIS A 262 -39.69 -32.91 -8.67
N SER A 263 -38.69 -33.38 -9.41
CA SER A 263 -38.09 -32.69 -10.56
C SER A 263 -38.85 -33.01 -11.87
N ILE A 264 -38.58 -32.27 -12.96
CA ILE A 264 -39.18 -32.53 -14.28
C ILE A 264 -38.89 -33.95 -14.81
N GLU A 265 -37.71 -34.49 -14.48
CA GLU A 265 -37.29 -35.84 -14.87
C GLU A 265 -38.20 -36.92 -14.27
N ASN A 266 -38.66 -36.71 -13.04
CA ASN A 266 -39.55 -37.64 -12.34
C ASN A 266 -41.04 -37.29 -12.53
N CYS A 267 -41.37 -36.40 -13.47
CA CYS A 267 -42.74 -35.96 -13.70
C CYS A 267 -43.49 -36.92 -14.62
N TRP A 268 -44.63 -37.42 -14.16
CA TRP A 268 -45.49 -38.33 -14.93
C TRP A 268 -46.50 -37.65 -15.85
N ALA A 269 -46.65 -36.33 -15.76
CA ALA A 269 -47.52 -35.57 -16.63
C ALA A 269 -46.95 -35.48 -18.05
N LYS A 270 -47.83 -35.22 -19.04
CA LYS A 270 -47.44 -35.06 -20.44
C LYS A 270 -46.30 -34.05 -20.61
N GLY A 271 -45.25 -34.43 -21.34
CA GLY A 271 -44.01 -33.65 -21.50
C GLY A 271 -43.03 -33.71 -20.34
N GLY A 272 -43.26 -34.60 -19.35
CA GLY A 272 -42.33 -34.87 -18.24
C GLY A 272 -41.42 -36.08 -18.53
N GLY A 273 -40.28 -36.18 -17.84
CA GLY A 273 -39.32 -37.27 -18.08
C GLY A 273 -39.81 -38.67 -17.70
N GLY A 274 -40.86 -38.75 -16.87
CA GLY A 274 -41.51 -39.99 -16.45
C GLY A 274 -42.85 -40.26 -17.14
N GLU A 275 -43.16 -39.57 -18.24
CA GLU A 275 -44.40 -39.76 -18.99
C GLU A 275 -44.64 -41.25 -19.34
N GLY A 276 -45.86 -41.74 -19.13
CA GLY A 276 -46.24 -43.15 -19.35
C GLY A 276 -46.05 -44.07 -18.13
N ASN A 277 -45.11 -43.74 -17.23
CA ASN A 277 -44.75 -44.55 -16.05
C ASN A 277 -45.59 -44.25 -14.80
N ALA A 278 -46.70 -43.51 -14.94
CA ALA A 278 -47.52 -43.13 -13.80
C ALA A 278 -48.21 -44.34 -13.16
N PRO A 279 -48.25 -44.45 -11.82
CA PRO A 279 -49.02 -45.47 -11.13
C PRO A 279 -50.52 -45.28 -11.37
N LYS A 280 -51.27 -46.39 -11.32
CA LYS A 280 -52.70 -46.42 -11.65
C LYS A 280 -53.53 -45.39 -10.86
N SER A 281 -53.26 -45.24 -9.57
CA SER A 281 -53.91 -44.24 -8.69
C SER A 281 -53.68 -42.79 -9.09
N TRP A 282 -52.57 -42.48 -9.77
CA TRP A 282 -52.30 -41.15 -10.31
C TRP A 282 -53.06 -40.92 -11.62
N LYS A 283 -53.03 -41.91 -12.53
CA LYS A 283 -53.77 -41.88 -13.80
C LYS A 283 -55.25 -41.65 -13.56
N ASP A 284 -55.86 -42.41 -12.65
CA ASP A 284 -57.28 -42.31 -12.31
C ASP A 284 -57.69 -40.90 -11.82
N LYS A 285 -56.76 -40.19 -11.17
CA LYS A 285 -57.02 -38.88 -10.55
C LYS A 285 -56.84 -37.69 -11.49
N TYR A 286 -55.99 -37.83 -12.51
CA TYR A 286 -55.55 -36.71 -13.35
C TYR A 286 -55.80 -36.90 -14.86
N GLU A 287 -55.98 -38.13 -15.38
CA GLU A 287 -56.33 -38.37 -16.79
C GLU A 287 -57.83 -38.18 -17.07
N ASN A 288 -58.72 -38.37 -16.08
CA ASN A 288 -60.17 -38.17 -16.23
C ASN A 288 -60.64 -36.71 -16.14
N ARG A 289 -59.73 -35.73 -16.10
CA ARG A 289 -60.07 -34.32 -15.89
C ARG A 289 -60.04 -33.45 -17.16
N THR A 290 -59.77 -34.03 -18.33
CA THR A 290 -59.69 -33.32 -19.60
C THR A 290 -61.00 -33.32 -20.38
N ALA A 291 -61.94 -32.46 -19.97
CA ALA A 291 -63.02 -31.94 -20.83
C ALA A 291 -63.57 -30.61 -20.28
N ALA A 292 -62.77 -29.53 -20.34
CA ALA A 292 -63.26 -28.15 -20.33
C ALA A 292 -62.16 -27.21 -20.90
N PRO A 293 -62.49 -26.25 -21.79
CA PRO A 293 -61.51 -25.36 -22.39
C PRO A 293 -61.05 -24.28 -21.41
N SER A 294 -59.73 -24.11 -21.28
CA SER A 294 -59.07 -23.12 -20.43
C SER A 294 -59.24 -21.70 -21.00
N SER A 295 -59.94 -20.84 -20.27
CA SER A 295 -59.90 -19.39 -20.46
C SER A 295 -58.57 -18.83 -19.95
N THR A 296 -57.86 -18.15 -20.85
CA THR A 296 -56.66 -17.38 -20.55
C THR A 296 -57.01 -16.21 -19.64
N THR A 297 -56.56 -16.23 -18.39
CA THR A 297 -56.39 -15.03 -17.59
C THR A 297 -55.00 -15.05 -16.97
N ALA A 298 -54.12 -14.21 -17.53
CA ALA A 298 -52.83 -13.88 -16.96
C ALA A 298 -53.09 -13.10 -15.66
N SER A 299 -52.78 -13.72 -14.51
CA SER A 299 -52.59 -12.99 -13.26
C SER A 299 -51.09 -12.91 -13.00
N SER A 300 -50.56 -11.71 -13.18
CA SER A 300 -49.20 -11.33 -12.80
C SER A 300 -49.05 -11.51 -11.30
N ALA A 301 -48.26 -12.50 -10.88
CA ALA A 301 -47.79 -12.61 -9.51
C ALA A 301 -46.55 -11.72 -9.35
N THR A 302 -46.69 -10.67 -8.56
CA THR A 302 -45.59 -9.84 -8.07
C THR A 302 -44.57 -10.73 -7.35
N ILE A 303 -43.33 -10.71 -7.83
CA ILE A 303 -42.17 -11.35 -7.21
C ILE A 303 -41.91 -10.61 -5.89
N LEU A 304 -42.18 -11.27 -4.75
CA LEU A 304 -41.54 -10.90 -3.49
C LEU A 304 -40.11 -11.44 -3.55
N THR A 305 -39.17 -10.55 -3.88
CA THR A 305 -37.76 -10.72 -3.58
C THR A 305 -37.57 -10.72 -2.06
N ASP A 306 -36.81 -11.70 -1.59
CA ASP A 306 -36.37 -11.88 -0.20
C ASP A 306 -35.62 -10.61 0.29
N PRO A 307 -35.90 -10.08 1.49
CA PRO A 307 -35.06 -9.05 2.09
C PRO A 307 -33.74 -9.64 2.63
N ASP A 308 -32.67 -8.89 2.36
CA ASP A 308 -31.30 -9.05 2.85
C ASP A 308 -31.25 -9.15 4.39
N PRO A 309 -30.47 -10.07 5.00
CA PRO A 309 -30.38 -10.27 6.46
C PRO A 309 -29.77 -9.11 7.28
N ALA A 310 -29.72 -7.89 6.75
CA ALA A 310 -29.16 -6.70 7.43
C ALA A 310 -30.18 -5.90 8.28
N ASP A 311 -31.49 -6.15 8.17
CA ASP A 311 -32.53 -5.29 8.80
C ASP A 311 -33.00 -5.74 10.20
N LEU A 312 -32.22 -6.57 10.90
CA LEU A 312 -32.58 -7.09 12.22
C LEU A 312 -31.66 -6.57 13.34
N TYR A 313 -31.31 -5.28 13.32
CA TYR A 313 -30.76 -4.62 14.51
C TYR A 313 -31.19 -3.15 14.60
N ILE A 314 -31.65 -2.79 15.79
CA ILE A 314 -31.92 -1.43 16.31
C ILE A 314 -33.36 -0.92 16.13
N HIS A 315 -34.25 -1.41 16.99
CA HIS A 315 -35.28 -0.55 17.59
C HIS A 315 -35.42 -0.86 19.07
N THR A 316 -34.76 -0.06 19.92
CA THR A 316 -35.27 0.30 21.24
C THR A 316 -34.62 1.59 21.72
N ASN A 317 -35.49 2.52 22.16
CA ASN A 317 -35.24 3.68 23.01
C ASN A 317 -34.86 5.02 22.34
N HIS A 318 -35.89 5.64 21.73
CA HIS A 318 -36.07 7.09 21.83
C HIS A 318 -36.51 7.46 23.25
N VAL A 319 -35.67 8.18 23.99
CA VAL A 319 -36.14 9.16 24.99
C VAL A 319 -35.74 10.53 24.48
N ASN A 320 -36.77 11.34 24.25
CA ASN A 320 -36.71 12.67 23.69
C ASN A 320 -36.61 13.67 24.85
N VAL A 321 -35.52 14.44 24.95
CA VAL A 321 -35.51 15.70 25.71
C VAL A 321 -34.88 16.77 24.82
N SER A 322 -35.77 17.57 24.25
CA SER A 322 -35.48 18.80 23.52
C SER A 322 -35.28 19.94 24.51
N THR A 323 -34.10 20.57 24.51
CA THR A 323 -33.94 21.96 24.98
C THR A 323 -32.96 22.69 24.04
N LYS A 324 -33.49 23.71 23.36
CA LYS A 324 -32.74 24.75 22.62
C LYS A 324 -31.81 25.52 23.56
N PRO A 325 -30.72 26.10 23.03
CA PRO A 325 -30.25 27.40 23.50
C PRO A 325 -30.37 28.46 22.40
N ASP A 326 -31.03 29.57 22.73
CA ASP A 326 -30.92 30.83 21.98
C ASP A 326 -29.59 31.54 22.34
N PRO A 327 -29.02 32.33 21.42
CA PRO A 327 -27.72 32.95 21.54
C PRO A 327 -27.80 34.32 22.25
N LYS A 328 -26.83 34.66 23.10
CA LYS A 328 -26.36 36.04 23.30
C LYS A 328 -25.13 36.14 24.23
N GLU A 329 -24.16 36.89 23.71
CA GLU A 329 -23.28 37.85 24.37
C GLU A 329 -22.15 37.38 25.30
N LEU A 330 -20.93 37.54 24.78
CA LEU A 330 -19.72 37.93 25.53
C LEU A 330 -19.93 39.29 26.21
N PRO A 331 -19.29 39.52 27.36
CA PRO A 331 -18.16 40.46 27.32
C PRO A 331 -16.97 40.10 28.23
N PHE A 332 -15.83 40.68 27.82
CA PHE A 332 -14.47 40.73 28.41
C PHE A 332 -13.54 39.55 28.15
#